data_AF-A0A397SCR7-F1
#
_entry.id   AF-A0A397SCR7-F1
#
_cell.length_a   1.000
_cell.length_b   1.000
_cell.length_c   1.000
_cell.angle_alpha   90.00
_cell.angle_beta   90.00
_cell.angle_gamma   90.00
#
_symmetry.space_group_name_H-M   'P 1'
#
loop_
_entity.id
_entity.type
_entity.pdbx_description
1 polymer ?
#
loop_
_entity_poly.entity_id
_entity_poly.type
_entity_poly.pdbx_seq_one_letter_code
_entity_poly.pdbx_strand_id
1 'polypeptide(L)'
;MNQAQENCYYLTNATSPSYEEKKRISRDSRDHFGILRDIGNELENIFKIIPKQWQIIQQRVIPDDVTKNKLFVTAYDNKLLVPNIIMSLYINNRYYPEPWKVLLCTPSTTMEELAIFIKRCFFAADNGYSDNLFCIANLEELDFESQYNLVNYIKEAQFEIKVL
;
A
#
# COMPACT_ATOMS: atom_id res chain seq x y z
N MET A 1 16.02 -34.71 15.10
CA MET A 1 15.57 -33.35 15.48
C MET A 1 15.44 -32.56 14.21
N ASN A 2 14.27 -31.97 13.96
CA ASN A 2 13.88 -31.46 12.63
C ASN A 2 14.30 -30.00 12.46
N GLN A 3 14.60 -29.58 11.22
CA GLN A 3 14.98 -28.22 10.82
C GLN A 3 14.06 -27.10 11.38
N ALA A 4 12.80 -27.43 11.69
CA ALA A 4 11.84 -26.53 12.33
C ALA A 4 12.21 -26.14 13.78
N GLN A 5 12.95 -26.98 14.51
CA GLN A 5 13.39 -26.69 15.88
C GLN A 5 14.63 -25.78 15.92
N GLU A 6 15.49 -25.82 14.90
CA GLU A 6 16.64 -24.90 14.80
C GLU A 6 16.19 -23.46 14.50
N ASN A 7 15.24 -23.27 13.58
CA ASN A 7 14.75 -21.93 13.23
C ASN A 7 14.05 -21.21 14.40
N CYS A 8 13.42 -21.95 15.30
CA CYS A 8 12.81 -21.38 16.50
C CYS A 8 13.86 -20.91 17.52
N TYR A 9 15.04 -21.52 17.52
CA TYR A 9 16.13 -21.19 18.45
C TYR A 9 16.87 -19.90 18.08
N TYR A 10 16.86 -19.51 16.80
CA TYR A 10 17.48 -18.26 16.34
C TYR A 10 16.59 -17.02 16.54
N LEU A 11 15.26 -17.17 16.58
CA LEU A 11 14.33 -16.07 16.81
C LEU A 11 14.23 -15.66 18.30
N THR A 12 14.52 -16.56 19.23
CA THR A 12 14.48 -16.31 20.68
C THR A 12 15.73 -15.62 21.23
N ASN A 13 16.83 -15.55 20.47
CA ASN A 13 18.09 -14.94 20.90
C ASN A 13 18.27 -13.49 20.45
N ALA A 14 17.23 -12.85 19.89
CA ALA A 14 17.22 -11.41 19.70
C ALA A 14 17.05 -10.72 21.06
N THR A 15 18.16 -10.52 21.77
CA THR A 15 18.20 -9.70 22.98
C THR A 15 17.88 -8.25 22.59
N SER A 16 16.68 -7.79 22.95
CA SER A 16 16.39 -6.36 22.95
C SER A 16 17.39 -5.63 23.85
N PRO A 17 17.95 -4.48 23.42
CA PRO A 17 18.94 -3.76 24.21
C PRO A 17 18.37 -3.34 25.56
N SER A 18 19.20 -3.47 26.60
CA SER A 18 18.91 -3.17 27.99
C SER A 18 18.38 -1.74 28.16
N TYR A 19 17.47 -1.55 29.11
CA TYR A 19 16.82 -0.27 29.43
C TYR A 19 17.83 0.86 29.74
N GLU A 20 19.04 0.50 30.19
CA GLU A 20 20.13 1.44 30.50
C GLU A 20 20.88 1.97 29.25
N GLU A 21 20.93 1.21 28.14
CA GLU A 21 21.50 1.71 26.87
C GLU A 21 20.58 2.73 26.18
N LYS A 22 19.26 2.65 26.41
CA LYS A 22 18.27 3.59 25.86
C LYS A 22 18.41 5.01 26.43
N LYS A 23 18.99 5.16 27.63
CA LYS A 23 19.18 6.46 28.30
C LYS A 23 20.37 7.27 27.75
N ARG A 24 21.29 6.65 26.99
CA ARG A 24 22.40 7.35 26.32
C ARG A 24 22.03 7.90 24.94
N ILE A 25 20.81 7.64 24.46
CA ILE A 25 20.22 8.41 23.35
C ILE A 25 19.84 9.77 23.93
N SER A 26 20.87 10.62 23.96
CA SER A 26 20.87 12.00 24.41
C SER A 26 19.62 12.74 23.94
N ARG A 27 19.03 13.50 24.86
CA ARG A 27 17.98 14.49 24.64
C ARG A 27 18.50 15.71 23.87
N ASP A 28 19.21 15.50 22.78
CA ASP A 28 19.29 16.48 21.70
C ASP A 28 18.07 16.25 20.80
N SER A 29 17.54 17.30 20.18
CA SER A 29 16.35 17.22 19.33
C SER A 29 16.43 15.98 18.43
N ARG A 30 15.65 14.94 18.75
CA ARG A 30 15.71 13.67 18.02
C ARG A 30 15.43 14.01 16.57
N ASP A 31 16.43 13.81 15.71
CA ASP A 31 16.27 13.91 14.27
C ASP A 31 15.30 12.81 13.83
N HIS A 32 14.00 13.09 14.03
CA HIS A 32 12.92 12.17 13.72
C HIS A 32 12.95 11.80 12.24
N PHE A 33 13.36 12.74 11.39
CA PHE A 33 13.57 12.50 9.98
C PHE A 33 14.72 11.50 9.74
N GLY A 34 15.86 11.69 10.39
CA GLY A 34 16.97 10.74 10.37
C GLY A 34 16.55 9.34 10.77
N ILE A 35 15.81 9.20 11.88
CA ILE A 35 15.30 7.91 12.34
C ILE A 35 14.33 7.28 11.32
N LEU A 36 13.39 8.06 10.78
CA LEU A 36 12.42 7.56 9.78
C LEU A 36 13.11 7.14 8.48
N ARG A 37 14.16 7.87 8.06
CA ARG A 37 14.98 7.51 6.90
C ARG A 37 15.72 6.20 7.16
N ASP A 38 16.32 6.03 8.33
CA ASP A 38 17.04 4.81 8.67
C ASP A 38 16.10 3.60 8.73
N ILE A 39 14.88 3.78 9.27
CA ILE A 39 13.81 2.77 9.21
C ILE A 39 13.44 2.46 7.76
N GLY A 40 13.26 3.48 6.92
CA GLY A 40 12.92 3.31 5.50
C GLY A 40 13.98 2.50 4.74
N ASN A 41 15.26 2.82 4.93
CA ASN A 41 16.38 2.10 4.33
C ASN A 41 16.41 0.62 4.75
N GLU A 42 16.13 0.34 6.03
CA GLU A 42 16.12 -1.03 6.52
C GLU A 42 14.93 -1.82 5.96
N LEU A 43 13.75 -1.20 5.87
CA LEU A 43 12.60 -1.81 5.21
C LEU A 43 12.90 -2.10 3.72
N GLU A 44 13.50 -1.16 3.00
CA GLU A 44 13.92 -1.36 1.61
C GLU A 44 14.88 -2.56 1.49
N ASN A 45 15.84 -2.67 2.40
CA ASN A 45 16.79 -3.79 2.44
C ASN A 45 16.12 -5.15 2.66
N ILE A 46 15.07 -5.20 3.49
CA ILE A 46 14.28 -6.42 3.71
C ILE A 46 13.46 -6.76 2.47
N PHE A 47 12.70 -5.79 1.94
CA PHE A 47 11.75 -6.03 0.87
C PHE A 47 12.37 -6.18 -0.52
N LYS A 48 13.60 -5.67 -0.76
CA LYS A 48 14.29 -5.87 -2.05
C LYS A 48 14.60 -7.34 -2.37
N ILE A 49 14.73 -8.19 -1.34
CA ILE A 49 15.07 -9.61 -1.47
C ILE A 49 13.82 -10.47 -1.65
N ILE A 50 12.65 -9.96 -1.24
CA ILE A 50 11.40 -10.72 -1.28
C ILE A 50 10.84 -10.70 -2.72
N PRO A 51 10.49 -11.87 -3.29
CA PRO A 51 9.86 -11.93 -4.60
C PRO A 51 8.54 -11.13 -4.64
N LYS A 52 8.44 -10.21 -5.60
CA LYS A 52 7.30 -9.30 -5.79
C LYS A 52 6.12 -9.91 -6.56
N GLN A 53 6.27 -11.14 -7.06
CA GLN A 53 5.30 -11.75 -7.98
C GLN A 53 4.46 -12.80 -7.27
N TRP A 54 3.18 -12.49 -7.05
CA TRP A 54 2.23 -13.39 -6.44
C TRP A 54 1.16 -13.78 -7.48
N GLN A 55 0.88 -15.08 -7.51
CA GLN A 55 -0.15 -15.84 -8.25
C GLN A 55 -0.90 -15.11 -9.38
N ILE A 56 -0.62 -15.54 -10.62
CA ILE A 56 -1.34 -15.10 -11.82
C ILE A 56 -2.58 -15.98 -12.02
N ILE A 57 -3.75 -15.36 -12.12
CA ILE A 57 -5.01 -16.02 -12.51
C ILE A 57 -5.08 -16.08 -14.04
N GLN A 58 -5.37 -17.24 -14.61
CA GLN A 58 -5.46 -17.43 -16.07
C GLN A 58 -6.87 -17.17 -16.66
N GLN A 59 -7.79 -16.60 -15.88
CA GLN A 59 -9.19 -16.41 -16.27
C GLN A 59 -9.48 -14.92 -16.46
N ARG A 60 -10.02 -14.55 -17.62
CA ARG A 60 -10.67 -13.26 -17.85
C ARG A 60 -12.17 -13.48 -17.85
N VAL A 61 -12.90 -12.73 -17.05
CA VAL A 61 -14.34 -12.93 -16.87
C VAL A 61 -15.12 -11.91 -17.72
N ILE A 62 -14.65 -10.65 -17.83
CA ILE A 62 -15.31 -9.57 -18.59
C ILE A 62 -14.23 -8.59 -19.11
N PRO A 63 -14.33 -7.99 -20.31
CA PRO A 63 -13.49 -6.86 -20.66
C PRO A 63 -13.81 -5.67 -19.73
N ASP A 64 -12.82 -5.13 -19.03
CA ASP A 64 -12.96 -3.84 -18.37
C ASP A 64 -12.29 -2.74 -19.20
N ASP A 65 -12.74 -1.49 -18.99
CA ASP A 65 -12.17 -0.30 -19.63
C ASP A 65 -10.95 0.23 -18.85
N VAL A 66 -10.43 -0.56 -17.90
CA VAL A 66 -9.31 -0.14 -17.07
C VAL A 66 -8.04 -0.23 -17.90
N THR A 67 -7.44 0.94 -18.13
CA THR A 67 -6.20 1.06 -18.89
C THR A 67 -5.06 1.41 -17.96
N LYS A 68 -3.91 0.77 -18.19
CA LYS A 68 -2.69 1.03 -17.43
C LYS A 68 -2.36 2.53 -17.46
N ASN A 69 -1.92 3.06 -16.33
CA ASN A 69 -1.54 4.47 -16.13
C ASN A 69 -2.68 5.49 -16.33
N LYS A 70 -3.95 5.06 -16.27
CA LYS A 70 -5.09 5.98 -16.27
C LYS A 70 -5.95 5.77 -15.03
N LEU A 71 -6.46 6.88 -14.49
CA LEU A 71 -7.48 6.84 -13.46
C LEU A 71 -8.81 6.41 -14.09
N PHE A 72 -9.46 5.43 -13.49
CA PHE A 72 -10.80 4.97 -13.85
C PHE A 72 -11.75 5.21 -12.68
N VAL A 73 -12.88 5.86 -12.94
CA VAL A 73 -13.90 6.17 -11.92
C VAL A 73 -15.23 5.62 -12.40
N THR A 74 -15.94 4.98 -11.48
CA THR A 74 -17.22 4.33 -11.75
C THR A 74 -18.11 4.47 -10.53
N ALA A 75 -19.39 4.70 -10.76
CA ALA A 75 -20.41 4.81 -9.72
C ALA A 75 -21.36 3.61 -9.80
N TYR A 76 -21.87 3.17 -8.66
CA TYR A 76 -22.75 2.02 -8.56
C TYR A 76 -23.88 2.31 -7.59
N ASP A 77 -25.09 1.90 -7.94
CA ASP A 77 -26.28 2.15 -7.12
C ASP A 77 -26.41 1.16 -5.95
N ASN A 78 -25.81 -0.02 -6.07
CA ASN A 78 -25.93 -1.10 -5.08
C ASN A 78 -24.58 -1.40 -4.42
N LYS A 79 -24.39 -0.94 -3.18
CA LYS A 79 -23.18 -1.16 -2.37
C LYS A 79 -22.85 -2.64 -2.15
N LEU A 80 -23.84 -3.53 -2.17
CA LEU A 80 -23.63 -4.97 -2.01
C LEU A 80 -22.85 -5.59 -3.18
N LEU A 81 -22.79 -4.91 -4.33
CA LEU A 81 -22.04 -5.36 -5.50
C LEU A 81 -20.57 -4.94 -5.47
N VAL A 82 -20.17 -4.01 -4.59
CA VAL A 82 -18.80 -3.48 -4.53
C VAL A 82 -17.76 -4.60 -4.41
N PRO A 83 -17.90 -5.62 -3.54
CA PRO A 83 -16.94 -6.73 -3.48
C PRO A 83 -16.85 -7.52 -4.79
N ASN A 84 -17.99 -7.78 -5.44
CA ASN A 84 -18.03 -8.53 -6.71
C ASN A 84 -17.36 -7.75 -7.85
N ILE A 85 -17.54 -6.44 -7.86
CA ILE A 85 -16.93 -5.53 -8.84
C ILE A 85 -15.41 -5.50 -8.63
N ILE A 86 -14.94 -5.27 -7.40
CA ILE A 86 -13.50 -5.29 -7.07
C ILE A 86 -12.90 -6.62 -7.50
N MET A 87 -13.52 -7.75 -7.11
CA MET A 87 -13.06 -9.08 -7.50
C MET A 87 -12.98 -9.24 -9.02
N SER A 88 -13.99 -8.79 -9.76
CA SER A 88 -14.00 -8.89 -11.23
C SER A 88 -12.87 -8.09 -11.87
N LEU A 89 -12.64 -6.84 -11.42
CA LEU A 89 -11.55 -5.99 -11.91
C LEU A 89 -10.18 -6.65 -11.70
N TYR A 90 -9.95 -7.23 -10.53
CA TYR A 90 -8.68 -7.89 -10.21
C TYR A 90 -8.48 -9.19 -11.02
N ILE A 91 -9.53 -10.02 -11.14
CA ILE A 91 -9.48 -11.25 -11.95
C ILE A 91 -9.15 -10.93 -13.41
N ASN A 92 -9.77 -9.89 -13.98
CA ASN A 92 -9.47 -9.45 -15.36
C ASN A 92 -8.02 -9.00 -15.55
N ASN A 93 -7.44 -8.41 -14.50
CA ASN A 93 -6.04 -8.02 -14.42
C ASN A 93 -5.11 -9.16 -13.95
N ARG A 94 -5.63 -10.40 -13.85
CA ARG A 94 -4.90 -11.64 -13.52
C ARG A 94 -4.35 -11.72 -12.09
N TYR A 95 -4.90 -10.97 -11.15
CA TYR A 95 -4.47 -10.98 -9.75
C TYR A 95 -5.66 -11.17 -8.81
N TYR A 96 -5.37 -11.52 -7.55
CA TYR A 96 -6.34 -11.34 -6.46
C TYR A 96 -6.13 -9.97 -5.80
N PRO A 97 -7.19 -9.34 -5.24
CA PRO A 97 -7.04 -8.11 -4.49
C PRO A 97 -6.26 -8.37 -3.20
N GLU A 98 -5.03 -7.88 -3.14
CA GLU A 98 -4.23 -7.92 -1.92
C GLU A 98 -4.57 -6.71 -1.02
N PRO A 99 -4.51 -6.84 0.32
CA PRO A 99 -4.91 -5.77 1.23
C PRO A 99 -4.20 -4.44 1.01
N TRP A 100 -2.96 -4.47 0.52
CA TRP A 100 -2.17 -3.26 0.27
C TRP A 100 -2.53 -2.55 -1.04
N LYS A 101 -3.32 -3.18 -1.93
CA LYS A 101 -3.77 -2.64 -3.22
C LYS A 101 -5.21 -2.13 -3.21
N VAL A 102 -5.96 -2.39 -2.14
CA VAL A 102 -7.38 -1.99 -2.02
C VAL A 102 -7.58 -1.18 -0.76
N LEU A 103 -8.15 0.02 -0.90
CA LEU A 103 -8.63 0.83 0.21
C LEU A 103 -10.16 0.88 0.18
N LEU A 104 -10.78 0.34 1.23
CA LEU A 104 -12.23 0.44 1.45
C LEU A 104 -12.49 1.61 2.39
N CYS A 105 -13.06 2.69 1.87
CA CYS A 105 -13.37 3.85 2.68
C CYS A 105 -14.55 3.58 3.63
N THR A 106 -14.45 4.17 4.81
CA THR A 106 -15.48 4.25 5.84
C THR A 106 -15.56 5.69 6.33
N PRO A 107 -16.59 6.06 7.11
CA PRO A 107 -16.68 7.41 7.70
C PRO A 107 -15.53 7.76 8.65
N SER A 108 -14.74 6.77 9.07
CA SER A 108 -13.56 6.96 9.93
C SER A 108 -12.24 6.93 9.15
N THR A 109 -12.27 6.76 7.83
CA THR A 109 -11.06 6.80 7.01
C THR A 109 -10.43 8.18 7.08
N THR A 110 -9.14 8.21 7.39
CA THR A 110 -8.39 9.44 7.61
C THR A 110 -7.71 9.95 6.33
N MET A 111 -7.39 11.24 6.31
CA MET A 111 -6.58 11.82 5.23
C MET A 111 -5.18 11.24 5.14
N GLU A 112 -4.62 10.76 6.25
CA GLU A 112 -3.31 10.11 6.27
C GLU A 112 -3.36 8.76 5.52
N GLU A 113 -4.40 7.93 5.78
CA GLU A 113 -4.60 6.66 5.07
C GLU A 113 -4.77 6.88 3.57
N LEU A 114 -5.56 7.88 3.17
CA LEU A 114 -5.73 8.27 1.76
C LEU A 114 -4.40 8.70 1.15
N ALA A 115 -3.65 9.61 1.79
CA ALA A 115 -2.38 10.10 1.28
C ALA A 115 -1.33 8.99 1.15
N ILE A 116 -1.23 8.08 2.14
CA ILE A 116 -0.33 6.93 2.09
C ILE A 116 -0.72 6.00 0.93
N PHE A 117 -2.01 5.73 0.76
CA PHE A 117 -2.47 4.85 -0.32
C PHE A 117 -2.19 5.45 -1.71
N ILE A 118 -2.46 6.74 -1.91
CA ILE A 118 -2.14 7.48 -3.14
C ILE A 118 -0.64 7.37 -3.44
N LYS A 119 0.23 7.67 -2.47
CA LYS A 119 1.69 7.53 -2.63
C LYS A 119 2.06 6.11 -3.07
N ARG A 120 1.51 5.07 -2.43
CA ARG A 120 1.77 3.68 -2.84
C ARG A 120 1.39 3.40 -4.29
N CYS A 121 0.24 3.91 -4.75
CA CYS A 121 -0.20 3.73 -6.14
C CYS A 121 0.81 4.32 -7.14
N PHE A 122 1.28 5.54 -6.86
CA PHE A 122 2.14 6.28 -7.78
C PHE A 122 3.59 5.80 -7.77
N PHE A 123 4.14 5.42 -6.61
CA PHE A 123 5.49 4.85 -6.51
C PHE A 123 5.57 3.35 -6.84
N ALA A 124 4.44 2.69 -7.09
CA ALA A 124 4.39 1.25 -7.35
C ALA A 124 5.31 0.85 -8.53
N ALA A 125 5.25 1.58 -9.64
CA ALA A 125 6.02 1.29 -10.84
C ALA A 125 7.53 1.30 -10.58
N ASP A 126 8.02 2.35 -9.92
CA ASP A 126 9.44 2.51 -9.56
C ASP A 126 9.92 1.42 -8.60
N ASN A 127 9.00 0.87 -7.81
CA ASN A 127 9.27 -0.21 -6.85
C ASN A 127 9.04 -1.61 -7.43
N GLY A 128 8.94 -1.77 -8.76
CA GLY A 128 8.81 -3.09 -9.41
C GLY A 128 7.39 -3.67 -9.37
N TYR A 129 6.39 -2.83 -9.13
CA TYR A 129 4.97 -3.19 -9.09
C TYR A 129 4.18 -2.59 -10.27
N SER A 130 4.81 -2.40 -11.43
CA SER A 130 4.25 -1.61 -12.55
C SER A 130 2.93 -2.13 -13.14
N ASP A 131 2.59 -3.41 -12.98
CA ASP A 131 1.37 -4.01 -13.52
C ASP A 131 0.26 -4.19 -12.48
N ASN A 132 0.40 -3.56 -11.31
CA ASN A 132 -0.58 -3.70 -10.23
C ASN A 132 -1.73 -2.69 -10.39
N LEU A 133 -2.95 -3.22 -10.32
CA LEU A 133 -4.15 -2.43 -10.14
C LEU A 133 -4.25 -2.00 -8.67
N PHE A 134 -4.58 -0.73 -8.44
CA PHE A 134 -4.96 -0.20 -7.13
C PHE A 134 -6.41 0.30 -7.18
N CYS A 135 -7.15 0.11 -6.09
CA CYS A 135 -8.57 0.45 -6.03
C CYS A 135 -8.88 1.18 -4.73
N ILE A 136 -9.58 2.31 -4.83
CA ILE A 136 -10.25 2.96 -3.70
C ILE A 136 -11.75 2.79 -3.93
N ALA A 137 -12.47 2.26 -2.94
CA ALA A 137 -13.91 2.02 -3.02
C ALA A 137 -14.63 2.71 -1.85
N ASN A 138 -15.96 2.86 -2.00
CA ASN A 138 -16.84 3.52 -1.03
C ASN A 138 -16.45 4.98 -0.75
N LEU A 139 -15.97 5.71 -1.77
CA LEU A 139 -15.57 7.12 -1.63
C LEU A 139 -16.70 8.01 -1.12
N GLU A 140 -17.95 7.61 -1.34
CA GLU A 140 -19.14 8.28 -0.84
C GLU A 140 -19.30 8.26 0.69
N GLU A 141 -18.57 7.39 1.39
CA GLU A 141 -18.55 7.33 2.86
C GLU A 141 -17.64 8.40 3.49
N LEU A 142 -16.73 8.96 2.70
CA LEU A 142 -15.85 10.05 3.15
C LEU A 142 -16.64 11.35 3.30
N ASP A 143 -16.21 12.20 4.23
CA ASP A 143 -16.74 13.56 4.30
C ASP A 143 -16.30 14.42 3.11
N PHE A 144 -16.98 15.54 2.88
CA PHE A 144 -16.73 16.43 1.74
C PHE A 144 -15.30 16.99 1.70
N GLU A 145 -14.72 17.32 2.85
CA GLU A 145 -13.35 17.83 2.93
C GLU A 145 -12.36 16.73 2.53
N SER A 146 -12.57 15.52 3.01
CA SER A 146 -11.76 14.36 2.66
C SER A 146 -11.81 14.01 1.18
N GLN A 147 -13.01 14.02 0.57
CA GLN A 147 -13.17 13.81 -0.87
C GLN A 147 -12.46 14.91 -1.69
N TYR A 148 -12.58 16.17 -1.26
CA TYR A 148 -11.92 17.29 -1.93
C TYR A 148 -10.38 17.16 -1.86
N ASN A 149 -9.85 16.85 -0.68
CA ASN A 149 -8.42 16.70 -0.47
C ASN A 149 -7.84 15.49 -1.24
N LEU A 150 -8.58 14.38 -1.32
CA LEU A 150 -8.22 13.23 -2.16
C LEU A 150 -7.99 13.65 -3.62
N VAL A 151 -8.92 14.43 -4.19
CA VAL A 151 -8.80 14.92 -5.57
C VAL A 151 -7.56 15.79 -5.74
N ASN A 152 -7.23 16.63 -4.75
CA ASN A 152 -6.02 17.46 -4.80
C ASN A 152 -4.75 16.61 -4.76
N TYR A 153 -4.67 15.62 -3.85
CA TYR A 153 -3.52 14.72 -3.79
C TYR A 153 -3.30 13.91 -5.06
N ILE A 154 -4.38 13.42 -5.69
CA ILE A 154 -4.27 12.72 -6.98
C ILE A 154 -3.71 13.66 -8.05
N LYS A 155 -4.20 14.91 -8.11
CA LYS A 155 -3.69 15.90 -9.07
C LYS A 155 -2.21 16.21 -8.84
N GLU A 156 -1.82 16.48 -7.59
CA GLU A 156 -0.44 16.77 -7.21
C GLU A 156 0.49 15.62 -7.61
N ALA A 157 0.15 14.39 -7.26
CA ALA A 157 0.93 13.22 -7.62
C ALA A 157 1.01 12.99 -9.15
N GLN A 158 -0.06 13.29 -9.89
CA GLN A 158 -0.01 13.27 -11.36
C GLN A 158 0.90 14.36 -11.96
N PHE A 159 1.03 15.51 -11.29
CA PHE A 159 1.96 16.56 -11.73
C PHE A 159 3.41 16.19 -11.44
N GLU A 160 3.70 15.65 -10.25
CA GLU A 160 5.06 15.24 -9.87
C GLU A 160 5.65 14.20 -10.85
N ILE A 161 4.84 13.25 -11.32
CA ILE A 161 5.28 12.24 -12.29
C ILE A 161 5.51 12.78 -13.70
N LYS A 162 4.85 13.88 -14.10
CA LYS A 162 5.06 14.49 -15.42
C LYS A 162 6.34 15.31 -15.53
N VAL A 163 7.00 15.58 -14.39
CA VAL A 163 8.19 16.43 -14.31
C VAL A 163 9.48 15.58 -14.24
N LEU A 164 9.36 14.26 -14.06
CA LEU A 164 10.43 13.27 -14.18
C LEU A 164 10.46 12.66 -15.60
#